data_AF-A0A672TWZ5-F1
#
_entry.id   AF-A0A672TWZ5-F1
#
_cell.length_a   1.000
_cell.length_b   1.000
_cell.length_c   1.000
_cell.angle_alpha   90.00
_cell.angle_beta   90.00
_cell.angle_gamma   90.00
#
_symmetry.space_group_name_H-M   'P 1'
#
loop_
_entity.id
_entity.type
_entity.pdbx_description
1 polymer ?
#
loop_
_entity_poly.entity_id
_entity_poly.type
_entity_poly.pdbx_seq_one_letter_code
_entity_poly.pdbx_strand_id
1 'polypeptide(L)' 'MPKLSKEAKQRLQQLFKGGQFAIRWGFIPVVLYLGFKRGADPGMPEPTIWSKVHLLMLPLLWGCLLMLQ' A
#
# COMPACT_ATOMS: atom_id res chain seq x y z
N MET A 1 23.05 -16.58 19.32
CA MET A 1 21.73 -16.01 18.96
C MET A 1 20.88 -15.92 20.22
N PRO A 2 20.40 -14.74 20.62
CA PRO A 2 19.51 -14.61 21.77
C PRO A 2 18.29 -15.51 21.55
N LYS A 3 18.01 -16.40 22.52
CA LYS A 3 16.85 -17.31 22.49
C LYS A 3 15.60 -16.47 22.77
N LEU A 4 15.03 -15.86 21.72
CA LEU A 4 13.69 -15.30 21.78
C LEU A 4 12.71 -16.40 22.19
N SER A 5 11.90 -16.14 23.22
CA SER A 5 10.80 -17.01 23.64
C SER A 5 9.91 -17.35 22.44
N LYS A 6 9.35 -18.57 22.40
CA LYS A 6 8.46 -19.02 21.32
C LYS A 6 7.32 -18.04 21.06
N GLU A 7 6.80 -17.47 22.14
CA GLU A 7 5.72 -16.47 22.09
C GLU A 7 6.17 -15.15 21.43
N ALA A 8 7.37 -14.66 21.77
CA ALA A 8 7.92 -13.45 21.16
C ALA A 8 8.14 -13.61 19.65
N LYS A 9 8.59 -14.79 19.21
CA LYS A 9 8.73 -15.10 17.77
C LYS A 9 7.38 -15.11 17.04
N GLN A 10 6.34 -15.66 17.67
CA GLN A 10 5.00 -15.71 17.09
C GLN A 10 4.42 -14.31 16.89
N ARG A 11 4.52 -13.44 17.91
CA ARG A 11 4.06 -12.05 17.80
C ARG A 11 4.84 -11.26 16.76
N LEU A 12 6.15 -11.49 16.67
CA LEU A 12 6.99 -10.86 15.65
C LEU A 12 6.55 -11.27 14.24
N GLN A 13 6.30 -12.56 14.00
CA GLN A 13 5.78 -13.03 12.70
C GLN A 13 4.42 -12.44 12.35
N GLN A 14 3.53 -12.28 13.34
CA GLN A 14 2.23 -11.65 13.13
C GLN A 14 2.37 -10.16 12.79
N LEU A 15 3.27 -9.45 13.47
CA LEU A 15 3.62 -8.06 13.15
C LEU A 15 4.20 -7.93 11.74
N PHE A 16 5.09 -8.82 11.33
CA PHE A 16 5.64 -8.80 9.97
C PHE A 16 4.56 -9.03 8.91
N LYS A 17 3.66 -10.00 9.11
CA LYS A 17 2.53 -10.25 8.19
C LYS A 17 1.59 -9.04 8.12
N GLY A 18 1.24 -8.45 9.27
CA GLY A 18 0.37 -7.27 9.33
C GLY A 18 1.04 -6.03 8.73
N GLY A 19 2.33 -5.83 8.99
CA GLY A 19 3.11 -4.73 8.42
C GLY A 19 3.28 -4.84 6.91
N GLN A 20 3.54 -6.05 6.40
CA GLN A 20 3.65 -6.29 4.96
C GLN A 20 2.32 -6.02 4.24
N PHE A 21 1.20 -6.38 4.87
CA PHE A 21 -0.13 -6.00 4.39
C PHE A 21 -0.34 -4.48 4.41
N ALA A 22 -0.04 -3.82 5.52
CA ALA A 22 -0.23 -2.38 5.68
C ALA A 22 0.61 -1.56 4.69
N ILE A 23 1.87 -1.94 4.44
CA ILE A 23 2.72 -1.27 3.44
C ILE A 23 2.19 -1.52 2.03
N ARG A 24 1.80 -2.76 1.72
CA ARG A 24 1.36 -3.14 0.36
C ARG A 24 0.05 -2.47 -0.06
N TRP A 25 -0.88 -2.29 0.87
CA TRP A 25 -2.17 -1.63 0.59
C TRP A 25 -2.18 -0.14 0.97
N GLY A 26 -1.37 0.28 1.94
CA GLY A 26 -1.36 1.65 2.46
C GLY A 26 -0.42 2.60 1.73
N PHE A 27 0.65 2.11 1.09
CA PHE A 27 1.64 2.99 0.45
C PHE A 27 1.06 3.83 -0.69
N ILE A 28 0.32 3.20 -1.62
CA ILE A 28 -0.25 3.88 -2.80
C ILE A 28 -1.31 4.93 -2.39
N PRO A 29 -2.30 4.62 -1.53
CA PRO A 29 -3.25 5.62 -1.05
C PRO A 29 -2.60 6.82 -0.35
N VAL A 30 -1.56 6.59 0.46
CA VAL A 30 -0.85 7.66 1.17
C VAL A 30 -0.11 8.57 0.19
N VAL A 31 0.62 8.00 -0.78
CA VAL A 31 1.33 8.77 -1.81
C VAL A 31 0.35 9.58 -2.66
N LEU A 32 -0.78 9.00 -3.04
CA LEU A 32 -1.82 9.69 -3.80
C LEU A 32 -2.46 10.82 -2.99
N TYR A 33 -2.81 10.59 -1.73
CA TYR A 33 -3.35 11.63 -0.87
C TYR A 33 -2.38 12.82 -0.76
N LEU A 34 -1.09 12.56 -0.59
CA LEU A 34 -0.05 13.60 -0.54
C LEU A 34 0.12 14.30 -1.90
N GLY A 35 0.12 13.54 -3.00
CA GLY A 35 0.22 14.08 -4.36
C GLY A 35 -0.96 14.99 -4.71
N PHE A 36 -2.18 14.64 -4.28
CA PHE A 36 -3.36 15.49 -4.46
C PHE A 36 -3.39 16.68 -3.51
N LYS A 37 -3.05 16.50 -2.23
CA LYS A 37 -3.08 17.58 -1.23
C LYS A 37 -2.03 18.65 -1.50
N ARG A 38 -0.87 18.28 -2.04
CA ARG A 38 0.19 19.22 -2.41
C ARG A 38 -0.12 19.96 -3.72
N GLY A 39 -1.08 19.47 -4.50
CA GLY A 39 -1.50 20.02 -5.78
C GLY A 39 -0.44 19.83 -6.87
N ALA A 40 -0.87 19.59 -8.11
CA ALA A 40 -0.04 19.89 -9.25
C ALA A 40 0.04 21.41 -9.41
N ASP A 41 1.15 21.94 -9.97
CA ASP A 41 1.34 23.37 -10.20
C ASP A 41 0.08 24.06 -10.76
N PRO A 42 -0.21 25.32 -10.35
CA PRO A 42 -1.40 26.05 -10.77
C PRO A 42 -1.42 26.21 -12.28
N GLY A 43 -2.11 25.30 -12.97
CA GLY A 43 -2.11 25.19 -14.43
C GLY A 43 -2.16 23.75 -14.97
N MET A 44 -1.91 22.73 -14.15
CA MET A 44 -2.09 21.34 -14.58
C MET A 44 -3.57 20.93 -14.49
N PRO A 45 -4.18 20.39 -15.55
CA PRO A 45 -5.55 19.91 -15.52
C PRO A 45 -5.69 18.78 -14.50
N GLU A 46 -6.75 18.81 -13.68
CA GLU A 46 -7.01 17.74 -12.73
C GLU A 46 -7.10 16.41 -13.48
N PRO A 47 -6.37 15.36 -13.04
CA PRO A 47 -6.47 14.05 -13.68
C PRO A 47 -7.92 13.58 -13.61
N THR A 48 -8.50 13.22 -14.76
CA THR A 48 -9.89 12.77 -14.88
C THR A 48 -10.11 11.54 -14.00
N ILE A 49 -11.27 11.44 -13.35
CA ILE A 49 -11.64 10.35 -12.42
C ILE A 49 -11.40 8.96 -13.07
N TRP A 50 -11.63 8.84 -14.38
CA TRP A 50 -11.38 7.65 -15.18
C TRP A 50 -9.90 7.20 -15.22
N SER A 51 -8.96 8.14 -15.36
CA SER A 51 -7.53 7.82 -15.26
C SER A 51 -7.14 7.38 -13.85
N LYS A 52 -7.77 7.97 -12.82
CA LYS A 52 -7.51 7.58 -11.42
C LYS A 52 -7.97 6.15 -11.12
N VAL A 53 -9.15 5.76 -11.60
CA VAL A 53 -9.70 4.41 -11.37
C VAL A 53 -8.87 3.34 -12.07
N HIS A 54 -8.45 3.57 -13.31
CA HIS A 54 -7.62 2.60 -14.05
C HIS A 54 -6.22 2.44 -13.43
N LEU A 55 -5.58 3.55 -13.04
CA LEU A 55 -4.26 3.54 -12.39
C LEU A 55 -4.28 2.91 -10.98
N LEU A 56 -5.42 3.01 -10.29
CA LEU A 56 -5.63 2.40 -8.97
C LEU A 56 -6.04 0.93 -9.05
N MET A 57 -6.87 0.54 -10.03
CA MET A 57 -7.35 -0.84 -10.15
C MET A 57 -6.25 -1.82 -10.57
N LEU A 58 -5.31 -1.41 -11.42
CA LEU A 58 -4.24 -2.30 -11.90
C LEU A 58 -3.35 -2.86 -10.76
N PRO A 59 -2.81 -2.02 -9.84
CA PRO A 59 -2.03 -2.52 -8.70
C PRO A 59 -2.89 -3.21 -7.64
N LEU A 60 -4.18 -2.85 -7.49
CA LEU A 60 -5.12 -3.56 -6.61
C LEU A 60 -5.41 -4.98 -7.13
N LEU A 61 -5.68 -5.14 -8.43
CA LEU A 61 -5.91 -6.43 -9.09
C LEU A 61 -4.64 -7.29 -9.09
N TRP A 62 -3.48 -6.69 -9.38
CA TRP A 62 -2.19 -7.38 -9.29
C TRP A 62 -1.84 -7.78 -7.85
N GLY A 63 -2.20 -6.94 -6.87
CA GLY A 63 -2.09 -7.24 -5.45
C GLY A 63 -2.96 -8.41 -5.01
N CYS A 64 -4.20 -8.49 -5.49
CA CYS A 64 -5.09 -9.64 -5.31
C CYS A 64 -4.58 -10.90 -6.00
N LEU A 65 -4.03 -10.79 -7.21
CA LEU A 65 -3.49 -11.93 -7.96
C LEU A 65 -2.29 -12.56 -7.25
N LEU A 66 -1.41 -11.74 -6.67
CA LEU A 66 -0.27 -12.19 -5.86
C LEU A 66 -0.64 -12.75 -4.48
N MET A 67 -1.88 -12.61 -4.03
CA MET A 67 -2.41 -13.31 -2.84
C MET A 67 -2.96 -14.70 -3.20
N LEU A 68 -3.19 -14.97 -4.49
CA LEU A 68 -3.69 -16.24 -4.99
C LEU A 68 -2.56 -17.22 -5.41
N GLN A 69 -1.30 -16.80 -5.30
CA GLN A 69 -0.09 -17.60 -5.57
C GLN A 69 0.73 -17.76 -4.29
#